data_AF-A0A834U3F2-F1
#
_entry.id   AF-A0A834U3F2-F1
#
_cell.length_a   1.000
_cell.length_b   1.000
_cell.length_c   1.000
_cell.angle_alpha   90.00
_cell.angle_beta   90.00
_cell.angle_gamma   90.00
#
_symmetry.space_group_name_H-M   'P 1'
#
loop_
_entity.id
_entity.type
_entity.pdbx_description
1 polymer ?
#
loop_
_entity_poly.entity_id
_entity_poly.type
_entity_poly.pdbx_seq_one_letter_code
_entity_poly.pdbx_strand_id
1 'polypeptide(L)'
;MKQSNSSSLTIDYSSYKTELSKRRRSVITRELTKIAYSAPKSLVSLAEGMPNENTFPFTEISVKLYDGSSFTLEKSELSKALQYIPTQGYPPLLQALREFQRRVHAPPLWESRDIVIVAGAQDGLSKTLESVIGTGDPILVHDPFYPGVEVVVTPHQAELISIPQDDLGIIPEAMREILRERLLSGKKMPKIMYVNATGANPTGVIIPLERRKEIYRLACEYDFLILDDDPYCFLSYSDEKPKSFLSLDTEGRVIRLDSFSKVISSGMRIGFITAPAPLLASIELHLQSSHLHAPSLSQVMLYNLLKIWGYEGLMNHMNRIKYFYKERRDIIVSLVEKHLNGLVDFVVPNSGFFLWIKVRGITDTWQMMMQRGIAEGVIMAPGASFTKDPTKPSNAIRACFSKASYEEMNLAMERLAYLIRTELAENNSLQNLNS
;
A
#
# COMPACT_ATOMS: atom_id res chain seq x y z
N MET A 1 5.97 45.40 -6.07
CA MET A 1 4.86 44.89 -6.92
C MET A 1 5.41 44.39 -8.24
N LYS A 2 5.70 43.08 -8.32
CA LYS A 2 5.69 42.31 -9.56
C LYS A 2 4.99 41.01 -9.19
N GLN A 3 3.69 40.94 -9.49
CA GLN A 3 2.95 39.69 -9.48
C GLN A 3 3.58 38.81 -10.55
N SER A 4 4.35 37.79 -10.13
CA SER A 4 4.65 36.67 -11.00
C SER A 4 3.33 35.91 -11.19
N ASN A 5 2.75 36.01 -12.39
CA ASN A 5 1.69 35.12 -12.83
C ASN A 5 2.21 33.68 -12.72
N SER A 6 1.85 32.97 -11.66
CA SER A 6 1.95 31.51 -11.64
C SER A 6 0.84 30.99 -12.56
N SER A 7 1.15 30.83 -13.85
CA SER A 7 0.35 29.95 -14.68
C SER A 7 0.40 28.57 -14.00
N SER A 8 -0.68 28.14 -13.36
CA SER A 8 -0.78 26.77 -12.87
C SER A 8 -0.57 25.86 -14.07
N LEU A 9 0.57 25.18 -14.13
CA LEU A 9 0.81 24.15 -15.14
C LEU A 9 -0.20 23.04 -14.87
N THR A 10 -1.29 23.05 -15.63
CA THR A 10 -2.31 22.01 -15.54
C THR A 10 -1.73 20.74 -16.15
N ILE A 11 -1.48 19.72 -15.32
CA ILE A 11 -1.01 18.39 -15.79
C ILE A 11 -2.01 17.81 -16.80
N ASP A 12 -1.53 17.38 -17.97
CA ASP A 12 -2.31 16.59 -18.91
C ASP A 12 -2.30 15.11 -18.51
N TYR A 13 -3.30 14.72 -17.72
CA TYR A 13 -3.45 13.33 -17.26
C TYR A 13 -3.75 12.33 -18.38
N SER A 14 -4.09 12.77 -19.60
CA SER A 14 -4.35 11.86 -20.72
C SER A 14 -3.08 11.16 -21.22
N SER A 15 -1.92 11.81 -21.05
CA SER A 15 -0.60 11.30 -21.42
C SER A 15 -0.17 10.07 -20.61
N TYR A 16 -0.62 9.97 -19.35
CA TYR A 16 -0.33 8.83 -18.49
C TYR A 16 -1.18 7.60 -18.79
N LYS A 17 -2.32 7.75 -19.47
CA LYS A 17 -3.25 6.63 -19.72
C LYS A 17 -2.71 5.69 -20.78
N THR A 18 -2.88 4.38 -20.54
CA THR A 18 -2.63 3.36 -21.56
C THR A 18 -3.66 3.42 -22.69
N GLU A 19 -3.31 2.90 -23.87
CA GLU A 19 -4.27 2.77 -24.98
C GLU A 19 -5.47 1.90 -24.60
N LEU A 20 -5.27 0.88 -23.77
CA LEU A 20 -6.36 0.07 -23.23
C LEU A 20 -7.28 0.91 -22.32
N SER A 21 -6.71 1.74 -21.45
CA SER A 21 -7.49 2.61 -20.57
C SER A 21 -8.27 3.67 -21.33
N LYS A 22 -7.68 4.26 -22.38
CA LYS A 22 -8.37 5.23 -23.26
C LYS A 22 -9.57 4.62 -23.99
N ARG A 23 -9.61 3.29 -24.17
CA ARG A 23 -10.73 2.58 -24.79
C ARG A 23 -11.86 2.25 -23.82
N ARG A 24 -11.63 2.28 -22.51
CA ARG A 24 -12.68 2.07 -21.51
C ARG A 24 -13.66 3.25 -21.54
N ARG A 25 -14.95 2.95 -21.35
CA ARG A 25 -16.03 3.94 -21.35
C ARG A 25 -16.97 3.64 -20.19
N SER A 26 -17.52 4.68 -19.57
CA SER A 26 -18.60 4.49 -18.61
C SER A 26 -19.82 3.94 -19.35
N VAL A 27 -20.54 3.02 -18.70
CA VAL A 27 -21.81 2.51 -19.21
C VAL A 27 -22.96 3.25 -18.54
N ILE A 28 -24.00 3.57 -19.32
CA ILE A 28 -25.13 4.39 -18.84
C ILE A 28 -25.79 3.79 -17.59
N THR A 29 -25.84 2.47 -17.47
CA THR A 29 -26.41 1.77 -16.33
C THR A 29 -25.68 2.06 -15.02
N ARG A 30 -24.37 2.35 -15.06
CA ARG A 30 -23.58 2.74 -13.88
C ARG A 30 -23.77 4.21 -13.52
N GLU A 31 -23.91 5.09 -14.51
CA GLU A 31 -24.28 6.49 -14.27
C GLU A 31 -25.69 6.59 -13.66
N LEU A 32 -26.62 5.75 -14.13
CA LEU A 32 -27.97 5.65 -13.56
C LEU A 32 -27.94 5.25 -12.08
N THR A 33 -27.07 4.29 -11.68
CA THR A 33 -26.85 3.95 -10.25
C THR A 33 -26.48 5.16 -9.41
N LYS A 34 -25.62 6.05 -9.93
CA LYS A 34 -25.24 7.27 -9.22
C LYS A 34 -26.41 8.25 -9.11
N ILE A 35 -27.18 8.40 -10.18
CA ILE A 35 -28.37 9.26 -10.24
C ILE A 35 -29.44 8.76 -9.28
N ALA A 36 -29.82 7.48 -9.35
CA ALA A 36 -30.87 6.91 -8.52
C ALA A 36 -30.53 6.97 -7.02
N TYR A 37 -29.27 6.74 -6.66
CA TYR A 37 -28.81 6.87 -5.27
C TYR A 37 -28.98 8.29 -4.72
N SER A 38 -28.84 9.30 -5.59
CA SER A 38 -28.92 10.73 -5.22
C SER A 38 -30.30 11.33 -5.50
N ALA A 39 -31.21 10.57 -6.10
CA ALA A 39 -32.50 11.08 -6.54
C ALA A 39 -33.47 11.27 -5.35
N PRO A 40 -34.44 12.19 -5.49
CA PRO A 40 -35.54 12.29 -4.52
C PRO A 40 -36.30 10.96 -4.42
N LYS A 41 -36.79 10.62 -3.23
CA LYS A 41 -37.59 9.40 -2.99
C LYS A 41 -38.88 9.32 -3.84
N SER A 42 -39.34 10.45 -4.35
CA SER A 42 -40.51 10.52 -5.25
C SER A 42 -40.19 10.06 -6.68
N LEU A 43 -38.91 9.89 -7.03
CA LEU A 43 -38.52 9.37 -8.34
C LEU A 43 -38.90 7.89 -8.42
N VAL A 44 -39.74 7.54 -9.39
CA VAL A 44 -40.00 6.15 -9.75
C VAL A 44 -38.98 5.75 -10.81
N SER A 45 -38.08 4.83 -10.47
CA SER A 45 -37.07 4.30 -11.38
C SER A 45 -37.49 2.94 -11.94
N LEU A 46 -37.50 2.82 -13.27
CA LEU A 46 -37.62 1.55 -14.01
C LEU A 46 -36.36 1.25 -14.84
N ALA A 47 -35.26 1.98 -14.57
CA ALA A 47 -34.08 1.99 -15.43
C ALA A 47 -32.98 1.03 -14.94
N GLU A 48 -32.99 0.65 -13.66
CA GLU A 48 -31.90 -0.08 -13.03
C GLU A 48 -32.19 -1.57 -12.90
N GLY A 49 -31.18 -2.40 -13.18
CA GLY A 49 -31.24 -3.85 -12.97
C GLY A 49 -30.97 -4.26 -11.52
N MET A 50 -31.45 -3.51 -10.54
CA MET A 50 -31.24 -3.82 -9.11
C MET A 50 -32.28 -4.80 -8.59
N PRO A 51 -31.89 -5.86 -7.86
CA PRO A 51 -32.83 -6.76 -7.20
C PRO A 51 -33.69 -6.03 -6.16
N ASN A 52 -34.92 -6.49 -5.96
CA ASN A 52 -35.81 -5.94 -4.93
C ASN A 52 -35.29 -6.32 -3.53
N GLU A 53 -35.06 -5.33 -2.68
CA GLU A 53 -34.48 -5.53 -1.34
C GLU A 53 -35.34 -6.44 -0.44
N ASN A 54 -36.65 -6.54 -0.68
CA ASN A 54 -37.55 -7.43 0.05
C ASN A 54 -37.24 -8.93 -0.16
N THR A 55 -36.45 -9.28 -1.19
CA THR A 55 -36.05 -10.67 -1.44
C THR A 55 -34.74 -11.03 -0.74
N PHE A 56 -34.07 -10.08 -0.09
CA PHE A 56 -32.84 -10.36 0.65
C PHE A 56 -33.17 -11.15 1.92
N PRO A 57 -32.51 -12.29 2.20
CA PRO A 57 -32.90 -13.22 3.27
C PRO A 57 -32.36 -12.81 4.65
N PHE A 58 -32.22 -11.51 4.92
CA PHE A 58 -31.62 -10.99 6.15
C PHE A 58 -32.50 -9.91 6.77
N THR A 59 -32.83 -10.07 8.05
CA THR A 59 -33.61 -9.08 8.81
C THR A 59 -32.71 -8.05 9.48
N GLU A 60 -31.55 -8.48 9.99
CA GLU A 60 -30.58 -7.63 10.68
C GLU A 60 -29.16 -8.19 10.64
N ILE A 61 -28.17 -7.32 10.85
CA ILE A 61 -26.78 -7.68 11.14
C ILE A 61 -26.33 -6.90 12.37
N SER A 62 -26.00 -7.59 13.46
CA SER A 62 -25.56 -6.99 14.71
C SER A 62 -24.05 -7.17 14.92
N VAL A 63 -23.34 -6.08 15.23
CA VAL A 63 -21.89 -6.04 15.45
C VAL A 63 -21.59 -5.54 16.86
N LYS A 64 -20.82 -6.33 17.63
CA LYS A 64 -20.36 -5.96 18.98
C LYS A 64 -18.85 -5.69 18.96
N LEU A 65 -18.45 -4.56 19.54
CA LEU A 65 -17.07 -4.10 19.61
C LEU A 65 -16.43 -4.51 20.95
N TYR A 66 -15.10 -4.56 20.98
CA TYR A 66 -14.34 -4.98 22.17
C TYR A 66 -14.49 -4.03 23.37
N ASP A 67 -14.83 -2.76 23.13
CA ASP A 67 -15.12 -1.78 24.18
C ASP A 67 -16.54 -1.91 24.75
N GLY A 68 -17.33 -2.89 24.28
CA GLY A 68 -18.69 -3.15 24.71
C GLY A 68 -19.76 -2.41 23.91
N SER A 69 -19.38 -1.42 23.08
CA SER A 69 -20.33 -0.75 22.19
C SER A 69 -20.78 -1.66 21.04
N SER A 70 -21.91 -1.34 20.41
CA SER A 70 -22.46 -2.15 19.31
C SER A 70 -23.29 -1.32 18.35
N PHE A 71 -23.53 -1.85 17.16
CA PHE A 71 -24.51 -1.33 16.22
C PHE A 71 -25.22 -2.48 15.49
N THR A 72 -26.43 -2.18 15.01
CA THR A 72 -27.24 -3.11 14.24
C THR A 72 -27.64 -2.46 12.93
N LEU A 73 -27.44 -3.18 11.82
CA LEU A 73 -27.94 -2.78 10.50
C LEU A 73 -29.31 -3.43 10.30
N GLU A 74 -30.34 -2.62 10.14
CA GLU A 74 -31.71 -3.07 9.87
C GLU A 74 -32.40 -2.20 8.81
N LYS A 75 -33.52 -2.69 8.25
CA LYS A 75 -34.39 -1.95 7.32
C LYS A 75 -33.59 -1.28 6.20
N SER A 76 -33.74 0.04 6.03
CA SER A 76 -33.12 0.79 4.93
C SER A 76 -31.58 0.81 4.97
N GLU A 77 -30.95 0.66 6.14
CA GLU A 77 -29.49 0.62 6.22
C GLU A 77 -28.96 -0.74 5.76
N LEU A 78 -29.62 -1.83 6.17
CA LEU A 78 -29.30 -3.18 5.72
C LEU A 78 -29.54 -3.33 4.21
N SER A 79 -30.67 -2.86 3.72
CA SER A 79 -30.99 -2.74 2.29
C SER A 79 -29.85 -2.12 1.48
N LYS A 80 -29.40 -0.93 1.88
CA LYS A 80 -28.30 -0.21 1.21
C LYS A 80 -26.96 -0.93 1.33
N ALA A 81 -26.72 -1.61 2.46
CA ALA A 81 -25.50 -2.39 2.68
C ALA A 81 -25.42 -3.62 1.77
N LEU A 82 -26.56 -4.19 1.39
CA LEU A 82 -26.64 -5.40 0.56
C LEU A 82 -26.88 -5.11 -0.93
N GLN A 83 -27.21 -3.87 -1.29
CA GLN A 83 -27.50 -3.46 -2.66
C GLN A 83 -26.25 -2.93 -3.40
N TYR A 84 -26.37 -2.85 -4.72
CA TYR A 84 -25.46 -2.08 -5.57
C TYR A 84 -25.42 -0.60 -5.18
N ILE A 85 -24.21 -0.04 -5.17
CA ILE A 85 -23.96 1.38 -4.87
C ILE A 85 -23.12 2.02 -6.01
N PRO A 86 -22.92 3.36 -6.01
CA PRO A 86 -22.03 4.00 -6.96
C PRO A 86 -20.62 3.40 -6.93
N THR A 87 -19.94 3.33 -8.09
CA THR A 87 -18.60 2.74 -8.20
C THR A 87 -17.59 3.40 -7.26
N GLN A 88 -17.68 4.72 -7.13
CA GLN A 88 -16.85 5.50 -6.23
C GLN A 88 -16.85 4.97 -4.78
N GLY A 89 -18.00 4.43 -4.33
CA GLY A 89 -18.18 3.87 -2.99
C GLY A 89 -19.43 4.41 -2.28
N TYR A 90 -19.60 3.98 -1.03
CA TYR A 90 -20.73 4.32 -0.18
C TYR A 90 -20.63 5.80 0.24
N PRO A 91 -21.56 6.69 -0.15
CA PRO A 91 -21.38 8.13 0.01
C PRO A 91 -21.12 8.62 1.46
N PRO A 92 -21.79 8.09 2.50
CA PRO A 92 -21.46 8.47 3.88
C PRO A 92 -20.02 8.10 4.29
N LEU A 93 -19.51 6.95 3.83
CA LEU A 93 -18.12 6.58 4.07
C LEU A 93 -17.17 7.50 3.29
N LEU A 94 -17.46 7.80 2.02
CA LEU A 94 -16.66 8.74 1.23
C LEU A 94 -16.53 10.10 1.93
N GLN A 95 -17.62 10.62 2.50
CA GLN A 95 -17.57 11.88 3.26
C GLN A 95 -16.66 11.78 4.50
N ALA A 96 -16.75 10.68 5.26
CA ALA A 96 -15.87 10.46 6.41
C ALA A 96 -14.39 10.35 6.01
N LEU A 97 -14.09 9.66 4.90
CA LEU A 97 -12.73 9.51 4.38
C LEU A 97 -12.17 10.84 3.83
N ARG A 98 -13.00 11.66 3.21
CA ARG A 98 -12.62 13.01 2.75
C ARG A 98 -12.19 13.88 3.93
N GLU A 99 -12.99 13.91 4.98
CA GLU A 99 -12.66 14.66 6.20
C GLU A 99 -11.38 14.12 6.86
N PHE A 100 -11.25 12.78 6.92
CA PHE A 100 -10.06 12.13 7.42
C PHE A 100 -8.79 12.55 6.64
N GLN A 101 -8.83 12.53 5.31
CA GLN A 101 -7.71 12.97 4.46
C GLN A 101 -7.35 14.44 4.69
N ARG A 102 -8.36 15.32 4.78
CA ARG A 102 -8.12 16.75 5.07
C ARG A 102 -7.46 16.97 6.42
N ARG A 103 -7.87 16.24 7.46
CA ARG A 103 -7.28 16.36 8.81
C ARG A 103 -5.88 15.77 8.91
N VAL A 104 -5.68 14.57 8.36
CA VAL A 104 -4.42 13.83 8.56
C VAL A 104 -3.33 14.33 7.62
N HIS A 105 -3.66 14.62 6.36
CA HIS A 105 -2.69 14.91 5.32
C HIS A 105 -2.73 16.35 4.82
N ALA A 106 -3.84 17.06 5.01
CA ALA A 106 -4.02 18.44 4.55
C ALA A 106 -3.45 18.69 3.13
N PRO A 107 -3.85 17.88 2.12
CA PRO A 107 -3.30 18.00 0.78
C PRO A 107 -3.54 19.40 0.20
N PRO A 108 -2.53 19.99 -0.47
CA PRO A 108 -2.79 21.12 -1.35
C PRO A 108 -3.68 20.68 -2.52
N LEU A 109 -4.38 21.65 -3.11
CA LEU A 109 -5.28 21.42 -4.25
C LEU A 109 -6.37 20.38 -3.94
N TRP A 110 -6.96 20.41 -2.74
CA TRP A 110 -8.00 19.47 -2.36
C TRP A 110 -9.19 19.48 -3.34
N GLU A 111 -9.53 20.66 -3.88
CA GLU A 111 -10.65 20.89 -4.79
C GLU A 111 -10.50 20.16 -6.13
N SER A 112 -9.27 19.80 -6.54
CA SER A 112 -9.03 19.01 -7.76
C SER A 112 -8.95 17.50 -7.51
N ARG A 113 -9.13 17.07 -6.25
CA ARG A 113 -8.97 15.68 -5.80
C ARG A 113 -10.29 15.12 -5.31
N ASP A 114 -10.37 13.80 -5.30
CA ASP A 114 -11.45 13.10 -4.61
C ASP A 114 -10.95 11.75 -4.06
N ILE A 115 -11.87 10.89 -3.66
CA ILE A 115 -11.60 9.55 -3.16
C ILE A 115 -12.41 8.51 -3.94
N VAL A 116 -11.81 7.35 -4.18
CA VAL A 116 -12.52 6.12 -4.59
C VAL A 116 -12.21 4.99 -3.61
N ILE A 117 -13.21 4.19 -3.25
CA ILE A 117 -13.04 3.03 -2.37
C ILE A 117 -12.74 1.78 -3.21
N VAL A 118 -11.72 1.03 -2.79
CA VAL A 118 -11.20 -0.16 -3.49
C VAL A 118 -11.26 -1.40 -2.58
N ALA A 119 -11.16 -2.60 -3.18
CA ALA A 119 -11.25 -3.88 -2.47
C ALA A 119 -9.96 -4.25 -1.69
N GLY A 120 -9.41 -3.27 -0.96
CA GLY A 120 -8.09 -3.28 -0.31
C GLY A 120 -6.98 -2.71 -1.19
N ALA A 121 -5.79 -2.49 -0.61
CA ALA A 121 -4.66 -1.86 -1.30
C ALA A 121 -4.26 -2.59 -2.60
N GLN A 122 -4.16 -3.92 -2.60
CA GLN A 122 -3.76 -4.67 -3.79
C GLN A 122 -4.69 -4.46 -5.00
N ASP A 123 -5.99 -4.30 -4.77
CA ASP A 123 -6.94 -3.96 -5.83
C ASP A 123 -6.68 -2.55 -6.35
N GLY A 124 -6.56 -1.56 -5.47
CA GLY A 124 -6.23 -0.19 -5.86
C GLY A 124 -4.88 -0.07 -6.59
N LEU A 125 -3.87 -0.83 -6.17
CA LEU A 125 -2.57 -0.97 -6.83
C LEU A 125 -2.74 -1.51 -8.26
N SER A 126 -3.45 -2.63 -8.42
CA SER A 126 -3.77 -3.22 -9.72
C SER A 126 -4.48 -2.24 -10.63
N LYS A 127 -5.59 -1.63 -10.19
CA LYS A 127 -6.37 -0.71 -11.04
C LYS A 127 -5.61 0.56 -11.40
N THR A 128 -4.76 1.06 -10.49
CA THR A 128 -3.91 2.21 -10.80
C THR A 128 -2.86 1.85 -11.84
N LEU A 129 -2.11 0.77 -11.64
CA LEU A 129 -1.03 0.38 -12.55
C LEU A 129 -1.57 -0.05 -13.91
N GLU A 130 -2.63 -0.85 -13.99
CA GLU A 130 -3.30 -1.21 -15.26
C GLU A 130 -3.82 0.03 -16.02
N SER A 131 -4.11 1.12 -15.30
CA SER A 131 -4.55 2.36 -15.90
C SER A 131 -3.42 3.18 -16.56
N VAL A 132 -2.17 3.00 -16.09
CA VAL A 132 -1.01 3.83 -16.45
C VAL A 132 0.06 3.06 -17.24
N ILE A 133 0.28 1.79 -16.93
CA ILE A 133 1.33 0.92 -17.47
C ILE A 133 0.81 0.07 -18.62
N GLY A 134 1.30 0.36 -19.84
CA GLY A 134 1.11 -0.47 -21.03
C GLY A 134 2.17 -1.56 -21.16
N THR A 135 2.06 -2.36 -22.21
CA THR A 135 3.06 -3.40 -22.49
C THR A 135 4.45 -2.81 -22.69
N GLY A 136 5.44 -3.27 -21.91
CA GLY A 136 6.82 -2.78 -21.97
C GLY A 136 7.03 -1.38 -21.38
N ASP A 137 6.01 -0.77 -20.74
CA ASP A 137 6.19 0.52 -20.08
C ASP A 137 7.12 0.39 -18.86
N PRO A 138 8.01 1.36 -18.60
CA PRO A 138 8.85 1.35 -17.42
C PRO A 138 8.12 1.89 -16.19
N ILE A 139 8.45 1.31 -15.04
CA ILE A 139 8.00 1.74 -13.70
C ILE A 139 9.20 1.85 -12.77
N LEU A 140 9.24 2.92 -11.96
CA LEU A 140 10.23 3.06 -10.90
C LEU A 140 9.78 2.31 -9.65
N VAL A 141 10.67 1.53 -9.06
CA VAL A 141 10.46 0.83 -7.79
C VAL A 141 11.68 0.99 -6.91
N HIS A 142 11.52 1.04 -5.59
CA HIS A 142 12.68 0.91 -4.70
C HIS A 142 13.22 -0.53 -4.69
N ASP A 143 14.49 -0.73 -4.36
CA ASP A 143 15.07 -2.07 -4.23
C ASP A 143 15.61 -2.29 -2.83
N PRO A 144 15.11 -3.28 -2.07
CA PRO A 144 13.97 -4.17 -2.35
C PRO A 144 12.59 -3.48 -2.30
N PHE A 145 11.54 -4.09 -2.90
CA PHE A 145 10.13 -3.62 -2.89
C PHE A 145 9.11 -4.71 -2.57
N TYR A 146 7.84 -4.29 -2.42
CA TYR A 146 6.72 -5.18 -2.20
C TYR A 146 6.40 -6.05 -3.44
N PRO A 147 6.41 -7.39 -3.34
CA PRO A 147 6.24 -8.27 -4.52
C PRO A 147 4.85 -8.21 -5.15
N GLY A 148 3.85 -7.66 -4.45
CA GLY A 148 2.53 -7.45 -5.02
C GLY A 148 2.51 -6.50 -6.21
N VAL A 149 3.54 -5.66 -6.39
CA VAL A 149 3.73 -4.85 -7.60
C VAL A 149 4.08 -5.74 -8.79
N GLU A 150 5.02 -6.67 -8.62
CA GLU A 150 5.45 -7.61 -9.66
C GLU A 150 4.27 -8.45 -10.17
N VAL A 151 3.44 -8.95 -9.25
CA VAL A 151 2.21 -9.69 -9.59
C VAL A 151 1.31 -8.92 -10.58
N VAL A 152 1.26 -7.60 -10.46
CA VAL A 152 0.45 -6.75 -11.34
C VAL A 152 1.17 -6.48 -12.66
N VAL A 153 2.45 -6.12 -12.64
CA VAL A 153 3.11 -5.54 -13.82
C VAL A 153 3.82 -6.57 -14.71
N THR A 154 4.13 -7.76 -14.20
CA THR A 154 4.79 -8.83 -14.98
C THR A 154 3.98 -9.27 -16.20
N PRO A 155 2.63 -9.46 -16.13
CA PRO A 155 1.82 -9.73 -17.32
C PRO A 155 1.87 -8.62 -18.39
N HIS A 156 2.22 -7.39 -18.00
CA HIS A 156 2.42 -6.27 -18.90
C HIS A 156 3.86 -6.16 -19.42
N GLN A 157 4.75 -7.10 -19.07
CA GLN A 157 6.17 -7.05 -19.46
C GLN A 157 6.81 -5.70 -19.08
N ALA A 158 6.36 -5.10 -17.97
CA ALA A 158 6.85 -3.78 -17.57
C ALA A 158 8.34 -3.84 -17.23
N GLU A 159 9.07 -2.78 -17.58
CA GLU A 159 10.48 -2.66 -17.18
C GLU A 159 10.56 -2.12 -15.75
N LEU A 160 11.00 -2.95 -14.80
CA LEU A 160 11.25 -2.53 -13.43
C LEU A 160 12.57 -1.77 -13.33
N ILE A 161 12.49 -0.45 -13.18
CA ILE A 161 13.64 0.41 -12.90
C ILE A 161 13.83 0.48 -11.38
N SER A 162 14.70 -0.38 -10.88
CA SER A 162 15.07 -0.45 -9.46
C SER A 162 15.93 0.74 -9.04
N ILE A 163 15.50 1.44 -7.99
CA ILE A 163 16.22 2.54 -7.35
C ILE A 163 16.80 2.04 -6.02
N PRO A 164 18.12 2.18 -5.78
CA PRO A 164 18.73 1.72 -4.56
C PRO A 164 18.22 2.51 -3.35
N GLN A 165 18.20 1.84 -2.20
CA GLN A 165 17.81 2.42 -0.93
C GLN A 165 18.88 2.16 0.14
N ASP A 166 18.96 3.05 1.12
CA ASP A 166 19.74 2.85 2.35
C ASP A 166 18.80 2.79 3.57
N ASP A 167 19.35 2.96 4.76
CA ASP A 167 18.62 2.88 6.03
C ASP A 167 17.54 3.98 6.19
N LEU A 168 17.52 4.97 5.29
CA LEU A 168 16.53 6.05 5.20
C LEU A 168 15.63 5.91 3.95
N GLY A 169 15.60 4.74 3.33
CA GLY A 169 14.83 4.45 2.13
C GLY A 169 15.52 4.95 0.86
N ILE A 170 14.73 5.28 -0.17
CA ILE A 170 15.21 5.62 -1.52
C ILE A 170 16.32 6.67 -1.46
N ILE A 171 17.39 6.48 -2.23
CA ILE A 171 18.49 7.44 -2.39
C ILE A 171 18.16 8.37 -3.57
N PRO A 172 17.78 9.64 -3.33
CA PRO A 172 17.31 10.51 -4.42
C PRO A 172 18.39 10.84 -5.45
N GLU A 173 19.66 10.90 -5.05
CA GLU A 173 20.78 11.14 -5.97
C GLU A 173 20.94 10.00 -6.98
N ALA A 174 20.87 8.74 -6.51
CA ALA A 174 20.90 7.59 -7.41
C ALA A 174 19.70 7.58 -8.36
N MET A 175 18.52 7.99 -7.87
CA MET A 175 17.33 8.15 -8.70
C MET A 175 17.52 9.20 -9.80
N ARG A 176 18.12 10.36 -9.47
CA ARG A 176 18.45 11.42 -10.42
C ARG A 176 19.35 10.91 -11.53
N GLU A 177 20.45 10.24 -11.18
CA GLU A 177 21.38 9.76 -12.20
C GLU A 177 20.78 8.67 -13.09
N ILE A 178 20.01 7.74 -12.52
CA ILE A 178 19.27 6.73 -13.30
C ILE A 178 18.33 7.40 -14.31
N LEU A 179 17.57 8.41 -13.88
CA LEU A 179 16.63 9.13 -14.76
C LEU A 179 17.36 9.96 -15.83
N ARG A 180 18.45 10.63 -15.45
CA ARG A 180 19.29 11.42 -16.36
C ARG A 180 19.93 10.55 -17.44
N GLU A 181 20.59 9.46 -17.05
CA GLU A 181 21.21 8.52 -17.99
C GLU A 181 20.19 7.92 -18.95
N ARG A 182 19.00 7.58 -18.43
CA ARG A 182 17.90 7.04 -19.22
C ARG A 182 17.42 8.04 -20.27
N LEU A 183 17.22 9.30 -19.87
CA LEU A 183 16.83 10.38 -20.77
C LEU A 183 17.89 10.61 -21.86
N LEU A 184 19.17 10.67 -21.49
CA LEU A 184 20.28 10.83 -22.43
C LEU A 184 20.41 9.66 -23.41
N SER A 185 20.05 8.46 -22.96
CA SER A 185 20.06 7.24 -23.79
C SER A 185 18.84 7.12 -24.72
N GLY A 186 17.92 8.10 -24.72
CA GLY A 186 16.70 8.07 -25.52
C GLY A 186 15.74 6.93 -25.14
N LYS A 187 15.91 6.32 -23.97
CA LYS A 187 15.02 5.26 -23.49
C LYS A 187 13.71 5.87 -23.03
N LYS A 188 12.62 5.11 -23.16
CA LYS A 188 11.29 5.53 -22.73
C LYS A 188 11.26 5.89 -21.24
N MET A 189 10.84 7.09 -20.88
CA MET A 189 10.81 7.53 -19.48
C MET A 189 9.68 6.84 -18.68
N PRO A 190 9.86 6.57 -17.37
CA PRO A 190 8.82 5.99 -16.53
C PRO A 190 7.64 6.95 -16.39
N LYS A 191 6.42 6.39 -16.39
CA LYS A 191 5.19 7.17 -16.17
C LYS A 191 4.80 7.28 -14.72
N ILE A 192 5.25 6.32 -13.90
CA ILE A 192 4.86 6.20 -12.51
C ILE A 192 5.99 5.57 -11.69
N MET A 193 6.05 5.97 -10.43
CA MET A 193 6.86 5.37 -9.39
C MET A 193 5.95 4.72 -8.35
N TYR A 194 6.23 3.47 -8.01
CA TYR A 194 5.66 2.83 -6.83
C TYR A 194 6.55 3.08 -5.61
N VAL A 195 5.95 3.42 -4.48
CA VAL A 195 6.67 3.60 -3.23
C VAL A 195 5.86 3.21 -2.00
N ASN A 196 6.49 2.50 -1.07
CA ASN A 196 6.05 2.41 0.32
C ASN A 196 6.86 3.38 1.19
N ALA A 197 6.37 4.61 1.36
CA ALA A 197 7.17 5.67 2.00
C ALA A 197 7.32 5.52 3.53
N THR A 198 6.39 4.81 4.17
CA THR A 198 6.32 4.65 5.63
C THR A 198 6.24 3.18 5.99
N GLY A 199 7.23 2.65 6.71
CA GLY A 199 7.26 1.23 7.10
C GLY A 199 7.39 0.31 5.88
N ALA A 200 8.33 0.63 5.00
CA ALA A 200 8.47 -0.02 3.70
C ALA A 200 8.49 -1.56 3.82
N ASN A 201 7.81 -2.25 2.91
CA ASN A 201 7.90 -3.70 2.82
C ASN A 201 8.96 -4.03 1.77
N PRO A 202 10.12 -4.62 2.13
CA PRO A 202 10.38 -5.37 3.37
C PRO A 202 11.18 -4.65 4.47
N THR A 203 11.74 -3.47 4.21
CA THR A 203 12.84 -2.89 5.02
C THR A 203 12.42 -2.28 6.36
N GLY A 204 11.15 -1.94 6.55
CA GLY A 204 10.63 -1.31 7.78
C GLY A 204 11.04 0.16 7.96
N VAL A 205 11.70 0.75 6.95
CA VAL A 205 12.21 2.12 7.01
C VAL A 205 11.13 3.15 6.68
N ILE A 206 11.38 4.40 7.05
CA ILE A 206 10.56 5.57 6.71
C ILE A 206 11.43 6.51 5.89
N ILE A 207 10.96 6.93 4.72
CA ILE A 207 11.62 7.98 3.93
C ILE A 207 11.44 9.33 4.67
N PRO A 208 12.52 10.02 5.10
CA PRO A 208 12.41 11.31 5.77
C PRO A 208 11.82 12.41 4.87
N LEU A 209 11.30 13.47 5.48
CA LEU A 209 10.66 14.59 4.77
C LEU A 209 11.54 15.18 3.67
N GLU A 210 12.83 15.44 3.95
CA GLU A 210 13.73 16.04 2.97
C GLU A 210 13.94 15.14 1.74
N ARG A 211 14.00 13.81 1.91
CA ARG A 211 14.04 12.88 0.79
C ARG A 211 12.71 12.83 0.04
N ARG A 212 11.56 12.88 0.73
CA ARG A 212 10.24 12.95 0.07
C ARG A 212 10.12 14.21 -0.78
N LYS A 213 10.61 15.37 -0.31
CA LYS A 213 10.66 16.62 -1.10
C LYS A 213 11.52 16.47 -2.36
N GLU A 214 12.69 15.86 -2.23
CA GLU A 214 13.59 15.68 -3.38
C GLU A 214 13.04 14.67 -4.40
N ILE A 215 12.45 13.56 -3.94
CA ILE A 215 11.75 12.60 -4.80
C ILE A 215 10.55 13.27 -5.49
N TYR A 216 9.78 14.10 -4.78
CA TYR A 216 8.68 14.85 -5.37
C TYR A 216 9.18 15.84 -6.43
N ARG A 217 10.29 16.53 -6.16
CA ARG A 217 10.93 17.44 -7.14
C ARG A 217 11.39 16.67 -8.39
N LEU A 218 11.97 15.49 -8.22
CA LEU A 218 12.32 14.61 -9.34
C LEU A 218 11.09 14.16 -10.14
N ALA A 219 9.98 13.87 -9.45
CA ALA A 219 8.71 13.56 -10.09
C ALA A 219 8.22 14.72 -10.96
N CYS A 220 8.32 15.95 -10.46
CA CYS A 220 8.05 17.17 -11.23
C CYS A 220 9.00 17.35 -12.41
N GLU A 221 10.30 17.19 -12.19
CA GLU A 221 11.36 17.43 -13.18
C GLU A 221 11.31 16.45 -14.36
N TYR A 222 11.08 15.16 -14.09
CA TYR A 222 11.04 14.08 -15.09
C TYR A 222 9.62 13.63 -15.47
N ASP A 223 8.62 14.37 -14.97
CA ASP A 223 7.21 14.25 -15.27
C ASP A 223 6.57 12.85 -15.10
N PHE A 224 6.76 12.25 -13.92
CA PHE A 224 6.11 10.98 -13.55
C PHE A 224 5.15 11.13 -12.36
N LEU A 225 4.19 10.20 -12.26
CA LEU A 225 3.26 10.07 -11.15
C LEU A 225 3.89 9.32 -9.96
N ILE A 226 3.45 9.60 -8.74
CA ILE A 226 3.85 8.85 -7.54
C ILE A 226 2.65 8.05 -7.02
N LEU A 227 2.76 6.72 -7.05
CA LEU A 227 1.85 5.81 -6.36
C LEU A 227 2.39 5.52 -4.96
N ASP A 228 1.89 6.29 -3.99
CA ASP A 228 2.23 6.19 -2.56
C ASP A 228 1.33 5.14 -1.89
N ASP A 229 1.80 3.90 -1.85
CA ASP A 229 1.13 2.76 -1.20
C ASP A 229 1.50 2.73 0.29
N ASP A 230 0.59 3.20 1.14
CA ASP A 230 0.90 3.52 2.54
C ASP A 230 -0.02 2.81 3.55
N PRO A 231 -0.07 1.46 3.55
CA PRO A 231 -0.90 0.69 4.47
C PRO A 231 -0.36 0.72 5.92
N TYR A 232 0.82 1.30 6.16
CA TYR A 232 1.51 1.33 7.43
C TYR A 232 1.69 2.76 8.01
N CYS A 233 1.13 3.80 7.40
CA CYS A 233 1.29 5.19 7.86
C CYS A 233 1.05 5.40 9.36
N PHE A 234 0.04 4.74 9.92
CA PHE A 234 -0.31 4.84 11.34
C PHE A 234 0.48 3.89 12.24
N LEU A 235 1.42 3.13 11.68
CA LEU A 235 2.32 2.23 12.41
C LEU A 235 3.72 2.81 12.57
N SER A 236 3.89 4.13 12.35
CA SER A 236 5.13 4.82 12.71
C SER A 236 5.28 4.91 14.22
N TYR A 237 6.42 4.48 14.74
CA TYR A 237 6.69 4.45 16.18
C TYR A 237 7.08 5.81 16.76
N SER A 238 7.37 6.79 15.89
CA SER A 238 7.61 8.18 16.28
C SER A 238 6.31 8.87 16.71
N ASP A 239 6.40 9.82 17.63
CA ASP A 239 5.28 10.69 17.99
C ASP A 239 5.01 11.74 16.91
N GLU A 240 6.05 12.18 16.21
CA GLU A 240 5.90 12.98 15.00
C GLU A 240 5.54 12.08 13.82
N LYS A 241 4.36 12.31 13.24
CA LYS A 241 3.89 11.58 12.06
C LYS A 241 4.65 12.04 10.80
N PRO A 242 5.19 11.11 10.00
CA PRO A 242 5.80 11.46 8.72
C PRO A 242 4.79 12.13 7.78
N LYS A 243 5.17 13.25 7.16
CA LYS A 243 4.34 13.90 6.13
C LYS A 243 4.27 13.05 4.86
N SER A 244 3.07 12.77 4.34
CA SER A 244 2.88 11.96 3.13
C SER A 244 3.31 12.71 1.86
N PHE A 245 3.51 11.97 0.75
CA PHE A 245 3.66 12.60 -0.56
C PHE A 245 2.42 13.41 -0.94
N LEU A 246 1.23 12.96 -0.52
CA LEU A 246 -0.02 13.67 -0.74
C LEU A 246 -0.02 15.08 -0.09
N SER A 247 0.59 15.24 1.09
CA SER A 247 0.77 16.56 1.73
C SER A 247 1.73 17.50 0.97
N LEU A 248 2.59 16.95 0.11
CA LEU A 248 3.56 17.70 -0.69
C LEU A 248 3.05 17.99 -2.12
N ASP A 249 1.88 17.47 -2.49
CA ASP A 249 1.50 17.36 -3.89
C ASP A 249 0.90 18.63 -4.50
N THR A 250 1.74 19.65 -4.70
CA THR A 250 1.35 20.96 -5.22
C THR A 250 0.97 20.98 -6.71
N GLU A 251 1.22 19.90 -7.46
CA GLU A 251 0.90 19.81 -8.90
C GLU A 251 -0.18 18.78 -9.25
N GLY A 252 -0.49 17.84 -8.34
CA GLY A 252 -1.48 16.79 -8.61
C GLY A 252 -0.90 15.50 -9.19
N ARG A 253 0.34 15.14 -8.88
CA ARG A 253 0.98 13.91 -9.42
C ARG A 253 0.99 12.73 -8.45
N VAL A 254 0.42 12.87 -7.25
CA VAL A 254 0.37 11.82 -6.23
C VAL A 254 -0.97 11.09 -6.25
N ILE A 255 -0.88 9.77 -6.37
CA ILE A 255 -1.95 8.80 -6.15
C ILE A 255 -1.65 8.12 -4.82
N ARG A 256 -2.34 8.53 -3.76
CA ARG A 256 -2.19 7.91 -2.45
C ARG A 256 -3.13 6.73 -2.31
N LEU A 257 -2.60 5.60 -1.86
CA LEU A 257 -3.35 4.37 -1.60
C LEU A 257 -3.31 4.04 -0.11
N ASP A 258 -4.47 4.08 0.54
CA ASP A 258 -4.66 3.76 1.94
C ASP A 258 -5.39 2.42 2.11
N SER A 259 -5.16 1.73 3.24
CA SER A 259 -5.88 0.49 3.55
C SER A 259 -6.20 0.32 5.03
N PHE A 260 -7.40 -0.19 5.30
CA PHE A 260 -7.80 -0.61 6.63
C PHE A 260 -7.29 -2.00 7.01
N SER A 261 -6.53 -2.66 6.13
CA SER A 261 -6.09 -4.04 6.33
C SER A 261 -5.18 -4.24 7.54
N LYS A 262 -4.40 -3.21 7.91
CA LYS A 262 -3.38 -3.28 8.97
C LYS A 262 -3.76 -2.51 10.23
N VAL A 263 -4.88 -1.80 10.17
CA VAL A 263 -5.38 -0.95 11.27
C VAL A 263 -6.79 -1.31 11.73
N ILE A 264 -7.56 -2.08 10.96
CA ILE A 264 -8.90 -2.58 11.36
C ILE A 264 -9.00 -4.07 11.09
N SER A 265 -9.04 -4.48 9.82
CA SER A 265 -9.14 -5.89 9.42
C SER A 265 -8.84 -6.08 7.95
N SER A 266 -7.92 -6.99 7.63
CA SER A 266 -7.65 -7.41 6.25
C SER A 266 -8.78 -8.22 5.62
N GLY A 267 -9.72 -8.73 6.42
CA GLY A 267 -10.89 -9.50 5.96
C GLY A 267 -12.03 -8.62 5.44
N MET A 268 -12.11 -7.35 5.85
CA MET A 268 -13.12 -6.41 5.35
C MET A 268 -12.90 -6.00 3.89
N ARG A 269 -11.68 -6.20 3.37
CA ARG A 269 -11.30 -5.85 2.00
C ARG A 269 -11.63 -4.40 1.64
N ILE A 270 -11.34 -3.45 2.54
CA ILE A 270 -11.52 -2.02 2.27
C ILE A 270 -10.16 -1.30 2.22
N GLY A 271 -9.95 -0.57 1.14
CA GLY A 271 -8.95 0.48 1.00
C GLY A 271 -9.55 1.66 0.24
N PHE A 272 -8.78 2.71 0.03
CA PHE A 272 -9.22 3.84 -0.77
C PHE A 272 -8.05 4.57 -1.41
N ILE A 273 -8.32 5.22 -2.54
CA ILE A 273 -7.34 6.01 -3.28
C ILE A 273 -7.73 7.47 -3.18
N THR A 274 -6.76 8.34 -2.88
CA THR A 274 -6.89 9.80 -2.98
C THR A 274 -5.99 10.30 -4.11
N ALA A 275 -6.59 10.92 -5.13
CA ALA A 275 -5.88 11.37 -6.32
C ALA A 275 -6.67 12.48 -7.05
N PRO A 276 -6.07 13.16 -8.04
CA PRO A 276 -6.80 14.06 -8.92
C PRO A 276 -7.98 13.38 -9.63
N ALA A 277 -9.08 14.11 -9.80
CA ALA A 277 -10.31 13.57 -10.38
C ALA A 277 -10.12 12.88 -11.77
N PRO A 278 -9.28 13.38 -12.70
CA PRO A 278 -9.08 12.70 -13.99
C PRO A 278 -8.39 11.32 -13.89
N LEU A 279 -7.55 11.10 -12.88
CA LEU A 279 -6.93 9.80 -12.59
C LEU A 279 -7.93 8.86 -11.95
N LEU A 280 -8.71 9.35 -10.98
CA LEU A 280 -9.78 8.57 -10.33
C LEU A 280 -10.83 8.10 -11.32
N ALA A 281 -11.26 8.96 -12.24
CA ALA A 281 -12.20 8.59 -13.30
C ALA A 281 -11.66 7.42 -14.15
N SER A 282 -10.35 7.37 -14.39
CA SER A 282 -9.72 6.25 -15.10
C SER A 282 -9.74 4.97 -14.26
N ILE A 283 -9.39 5.07 -12.98
CA ILE A 283 -9.38 3.94 -12.02
C ILE A 283 -10.79 3.37 -11.83
N GLU A 284 -11.82 4.23 -11.72
CA GLU A 284 -13.22 3.82 -11.61
C GLU A 284 -13.67 2.97 -12.81
N LEU A 285 -13.24 3.28 -14.03
CA LEU A 285 -13.55 2.47 -15.20
C LEU A 285 -12.93 1.07 -15.15
N HIS A 286 -11.76 0.92 -14.51
CA HIS A 286 -11.17 -0.39 -14.29
C HIS A 286 -11.93 -1.17 -13.21
N LEU A 287 -12.38 -0.51 -12.13
CA LEU A 287 -13.24 -1.11 -11.09
C LEU A 287 -14.58 -1.60 -11.67
N GLN A 288 -15.20 -0.82 -12.56
CA GLN A 288 -16.44 -1.20 -13.24
C GLN A 288 -16.30 -2.48 -14.06
N SER A 289 -15.09 -2.81 -14.51
CA SER A 289 -14.85 -4.03 -15.29
C SER A 289 -14.51 -5.27 -14.46
N SER A 290 -14.31 -5.13 -13.14
CA SER A 290 -14.03 -6.25 -12.24
C SER A 290 -15.23 -6.57 -11.36
N HIS A 291 -15.44 -5.80 -10.30
CA HIS A 291 -16.44 -6.07 -9.26
C HIS A 291 -17.39 -4.88 -9.02
N LEU A 292 -17.43 -3.92 -9.94
CA LEU A 292 -18.32 -2.74 -9.99
C LEU A 292 -18.05 -1.68 -8.92
N HIS A 293 -17.96 -2.08 -7.65
CA HIS A 293 -17.57 -1.27 -6.49
C HIS A 293 -16.98 -2.17 -5.40
N ALA A 294 -16.22 -1.62 -4.46
CA ALA A 294 -15.76 -2.40 -3.30
C ALA A 294 -16.94 -2.99 -2.48
N PRO A 295 -16.74 -4.02 -1.65
CA PRO A 295 -17.84 -4.70 -0.94
C PRO A 295 -18.69 -3.73 -0.09
N SER A 296 -19.96 -3.53 -0.46
CA SER A 296 -20.85 -2.53 0.15
C SER A 296 -21.13 -2.82 1.63
N LEU A 297 -21.38 -4.07 2.01
CA LEU A 297 -21.59 -4.45 3.41
C LEU A 297 -20.41 -4.05 4.31
N SER A 298 -19.18 -4.30 3.85
CA SER A 298 -17.97 -3.92 4.60
C SER A 298 -17.80 -2.40 4.69
N GLN A 299 -18.21 -1.65 3.66
CA GLN A 299 -18.22 -0.19 3.70
C GLN A 299 -19.23 0.37 4.71
N VAL A 300 -20.44 -0.19 4.77
CA VAL A 300 -21.48 0.27 5.72
C VAL A 300 -21.10 -0.10 7.16
N MET A 301 -20.53 -1.30 7.39
CA MET A 301 -20.00 -1.67 8.70
C MET A 301 -18.86 -0.74 9.13
N LEU A 302 -17.92 -0.45 8.24
CA LEU A 302 -16.83 0.49 8.53
C LEU A 302 -17.37 1.89 8.84
N TYR A 303 -18.31 2.39 8.05
CA TYR A 303 -18.91 3.70 8.31
C TYR A 303 -19.58 3.77 9.70
N ASN A 304 -20.34 2.75 10.09
CA ASN A 304 -20.97 2.72 11.41
C ASN A 304 -19.94 2.64 12.54
N LEU A 305 -18.86 1.89 12.36
CA LEU A 305 -17.72 1.89 13.28
C LEU A 305 -17.10 3.28 13.43
N LEU A 306 -16.82 3.95 12.31
CA LEU A 306 -16.25 5.30 12.30
C LEU A 306 -17.22 6.35 12.89
N LYS A 307 -18.53 6.15 12.74
CA LYS A 307 -19.57 7.00 13.32
C LYS A 307 -19.59 6.88 14.85
N ILE A 308 -19.45 5.67 15.40
CA ILE A 308 -19.39 5.45 16.86
C ILE A 308 -18.10 6.04 17.43
N TRP A 309 -16.97 5.72 16.82
CA TRP A 309 -15.67 6.15 17.33
C TRP A 309 -15.42 7.65 17.13
N GLY A 310 -15.98 8.23 16.07
CA GLY A 310 -15.57 9.54 15.58
C GLY A 310 -14.09 9.56 15.19
N TYR A 311 -13.57 10.76 14.95
CA TYR A 311 -12.16 10.94 14.63
C TYR A 311 -11.25 10.54 15.81
N GLU A 312 -11.57 10.99 17.02
CA GLU A 312 -10.75 10.72 18.21
C GLU A 312 -10.69 9.23 18.56
N GLY A 313 -11.81 8.50 18.50
CA GLY A 313 -11.82 7.06 18.76
C GLY A 313 -11.01 6.28 17.72
N LEU A 314 -11.09 6.68 16.44
CA LEU A 314 -10.25 6.09 15.38
C LEU A 314 -8.76 6.34 15.65
N MET A 315 -8.39 7.57 15.99
CA MET A 315 -7.00 7.92 16.28
C MET A 315 -6.48 7.20 17.54
N ASN A 316 -7.30 7.07 18.57
CA ASN A 316 -6.98 6.30 19.77
C ASN A 316 -6.79 4.80 19.46
N HIS A 317 -7.62 4.23 18.60
CA HIS A 317 -7.46 2.86 18.12
C HIS A 317 -6.13 2.68 17.37
N MET A 318 -5.82 3.57 16.42
CA MET A 318 -4.56 3.57 15.69
C MET A 318 -3.35 3.70 16.62
N ASN A 319 -3.41 4.58 17.62
CA ASN A 319 -2.36 4.74 18.63
C ASN A 319 -2.16 3.46 19.46
N ARG A 320 -3.22 2.77 19.88
CA ARG A 320 -3.08 1.46 20.55
C ARG A 320 -2.36 0.45 19.68
N ILE A 321 -2.67 0.41 18.38
CA ILE A 321 -2.00 -0.50 17.44
C ILE A 321 -0.52 -0.12 17.25
N LYS A 322 -0.21 1.18 17.15
CA LYS A 322 1.17 1.69 17.13
C LYS A 322 1.95 1.18 18.35
N TYR A 323 1.42 1.35 19.56
CA TYR A 323 2.10 0.90 20.79
C TYR A 323 2.26 -0.62 20.85
N PHE A 324 1.22 -1.36 20.47
CA PHE A 324 1.28 -2.82 20.37
C PHE A 324 2.43 -3.27 19.46
N TYR A 325 2.55 -2.71 18.26
CA TYR A 325 3.64 -3.10 17.36
C TYR A 325 5.01 -2.54 17.78
N LYS A 326 5.06 -1.40 18.46
CA LYS A 326 6.32 -0.84 19.01
C LYS A 326 6.92 -1.79 20.04
N GLU A 327 6.12 -2.28 20.98
CA GLU A 327 6.57 -3.25 21.99
C GLU A 327 7.13 -4.52 21.34
N ARG A 328 6.41 -5.05 20.35
CA ARG A 328 6.84 -6.24 19.59
C ARG A 328 8.13 -6.00 18.80
N ARG A 329 8.29 -4.80 18.24
CA ARG A 329 9.53 -4.35 17.60
C ARG A 329 10.69 -4.35 18.59
N ASP A 330 10.50 -3.74 19.75
CA ASP A 330 11.52 -3.63 20.80
C ASP A 330 11.95 -5.05 21.25
N ILE A 331 11.00 -5.99 21.39
CA ILE A 331 11.26 -7.39 21.76
C ILE A 331 12.04 -8.13 20.67
N ILE A 332 11.59 -8.13 19.41
CA ILE A 332 12.30 -8.87 18.37
C ILE A 332 13.72 -8.34 18.14
N VAL A 333 13.94 -7.03 18.27
CA VAL A 333 15.29 -6.42 18.20
C VAL A 333 16.17 -6.97 19.31
N SER A 334 15.69 -6.99 20.56
CA SER A 334 16.46 -7.56 21.68
C SER A 334 16.79 -9.05 21.48
N LEU A 335 15.90 -9.81 20.84
CA LEU A 335 16.11 -11.23 20.55
C LEU A 335 17.13 -11.45 19.43
N VAL A 336 17.13 -10.57 18.42
CA VAL A 336 18.15 -10.57 17.36
C VAL A 336 19.51 -10.23 17.94
N GLU A 337 19.61 -9.21 18.79
CA GLU A 337 20.85 -8.87 19.51
C GLU A 337 21.32 -10.03 20.39
N LYS A 338 20.41 -10.72 21.08
CA LYS A 338 20.75 -11.87 21.92
C LYS A 338 21.28 -13.07 21.13
N HIS A 339 20.60 -13.48 20.04
CA HIS A 339 20.85 -14.75 19.36
C HIS A 339 21.73 -14.64 18.11
N LEU A 340 21.66 -13.49 17.43
CA LEU A 340 22.25 -13.27 16.10
C LEU A 340 23.40 -12.26 16.13
N ASN A 341 23.89 -11.86 17.31
CA ASN A 341 25.06 -10.98 17.42
C ASN A 341 26.26 -11.56 16.66
N GLY A 342 26.87 -10.72 15.81
CA GLY A 342 27.98 -11.10 14.94
C GLY A 342 27.59 -11.87 13.67
N LEU A 343 26.37 -12.42 13.58
CA LEU A 343 25.89 -13.20 12.44
C LEU A 343 25.15 -12.37 11.39
N VAL A 344 24.56 -11.24 11.80
CA VAL A 344 23.68 -10.45 10.92
C VAL A 344 23.91 -8.95 11.07
N ASP A 345 23.48 -8.20 10.05
CA ASP A 345 23.32 -6.76 10.06
C ASP A 345 21.84 -6.41 9.88
N PHE A 346 21.33 -5.44 10.64
CA PHE A 346 19.95 -4.97 10.50
C PHE A 346 19.82 -3.52 10.94
N VAL A 347 18.76 -2.88 10.47
CA VAL A 347 18.32 -1.55 10.94
C VAL A 347 17.12 -1.76 11.83
N VAL A 348 17.11 -1.11 13.00
CA VAL A 348 15.94 -1.09 13.88
C VAL A 348 14.79 -0.40 13.13
N PRO A 349 13.66 -1.08 12.86
CA PRO A 349 12.61 -0.52 12.02
C PRO A 349 11.84 0.55 12.79
N ASN A 350 11.49 1.63 12.10
CA ASN A 350 10.81 2.80 12.68
C ASN A 350 9.29 2.77 12.42
N SER A 351 8.81 1.84 11.59
CA SER A 351 7.39 1.67 11.29
C SER A 351 7.09 0.25 10.80
N GLY A 352 5.82 -0.14 10.86
CA GLY A 352 5.34 -1.41 10.35
C GLY A 352 5.87 -2.60 11.17
N PHE A 353 5.60 -3.82 10.72
CA PHE A 353 5.87 -5.03 11.50
C PHE A 353 6.87 -5.99 10.81
N PHE A 354 7.84 -5.41 10.10
CA PHE A 354 8.90 -6.14 9.41
C PHE A 354 10.27 -5.73 9.93
N LEU A 355 11.15 -6.72 10.03
CA LEU A 355 12.56 -6.55 10.29
C LEU A 355 13.33 -7.14 9.11
N TRP A 356 14.19 -6.32 8.51
CA TRP A 356 15.05 -6.72 7.38
C TRP A 356 16.45 -7.01 7.87
N ILE A 357 16.87 -8.26 7.68
CA ILE A 357 18.11 -8.82 8.23
C ILE A 357 19.01 -9.18 7.05
N LYS A 358 20.23 -8.66 7.00
CA LYS A 358 21.28 -9.09 6.08
C LYS A 358 22.16 -10.11 6.80
N VAL A 359 22.28 -11.31 6.25
CA VAL A 359 23.07 -12.38 6.86
C VAL A 359 24.52 -12.28 6.38
N ARG A 360 25.47 -12.33 7.32
CA ARG A 360 26.90 -12.22 7.02
C ARG A 360 27.44 -13.57 6.54
N GLY A 361 28.36 -13.53 5.58
CA GLY A 361 29.03 -14.74 5.08
C GLY A 361 28.17 -15.71 4.27
N ILE A 362 26.89 -15.39 4.04
CA ILE A 362 25.97 -16.15 3.20
C ILE A 362 25.57 -15.26 2.03
N THR A 363 25.66 -15.78 0.80
CA THR A 363 25.32 -15.00 -0.42
C THR A 363 23.87 -15.16 -0.83
N ASP A 364 23.25 -16.30 -0.52
CA ASP A 364 21.87 -16.62 -0.86
C ASP A 364 21.18 -17.32 0.32
N THR A 365 20.08 -16.74 0.78
CA THR A 365 19.30 -17.27 1.90
C THR A 365 18.13 -18.14 1.45
N TRP A 366 17.90 -18.29 0.14
CA TRP A 366 16.71 -18.98 -0.38
C TRP A 366 16.62 -20.43 0.08
N GLN A 367 17.65 -21.25 -0.20
CA GLN A 367 17.64 -22.67 0.18
C GLN A 367 17.66 -22.85 1.71
N MET A 368 18.48 -22.05 2.41
CA MET A 368 18.57 -22.06 3.87
C MET A 368 17.18 -21.85 4.50
N MET A 369 16.38 -20.90 3.98
CA MET A 369 15.06 -20.61 4.54
C MET A 369 13.94 -21.51 4.02
N MET A 370 13.90 -21.78 2.71
CA MET A 370 12.78 -22.48 2.06
C MET A 370 12.87 -24.01 2.16
N GLN A 371 13.99 -24.56 2.62
CA GLN A 371 14.17 -26.00 2.81
C GLN A 371 14.59 -26.32 4.23
N ARG A 372 15.81 -25.93 4.63
CA ARG A 372 16.36 -26.24 5.96
C ARG A 372 15.56 -25.56 7.08
N GLY A 373 15.21 -24.29 6.90
CA GLY A 373 14.37 -23.56 7.86
C GLY A 373 13.05 -24.26 8.15
N ILE A 374 12.35 -24.72 7.12
CA ILE A 374 11.08 -25.45 7.29
C ILE A 374 11.30 -26.75 8.08
N ALA A 375 12.35 -27.50 7.76
CA ALA A 375 12.70 -28.72 8.49
C ALA A 375 13.03 -28.46 9.97
N GLU A 376 13.70 -27.35 10.26
CA GLU A 376 14.01 -26.89 11.63
C GLU A 376 12.84 -26.15 12.31
N GLY A 377 11.70 -26.02 11.64
CA GLY A 377 10.49 -25.39 12.19
C GLY A 377 10.56 -23.86 12.30
N VAL A 378 11.29 -23.18 11.41
CA VAL A 378 11.30 -21.71 11.30
C VAL A 378 11.19 -21.27 9.85
N ILE A 379 10.31 -20.31 9.56
CA ILE A 379 10.18 -19.75 8.22
C ILE A 379 10.13 -18.23 8.27
N MET A 380 10.87 -17.61 7.35
CA MET A 380 10.94 -16.18 7.09
C MET A 380 11.08 -16.01 5.59
N ALA A 381 10.74 -14.83 5.07
CA ALA A 381 10.77 -14.63 3.62
C ALA A 381 12.22 -14.37 3.16
N PRO A 382 12.76 -15.14 2.20
CA PRO A 382 14.07 -14.87 1.61
C PRO A 382 14.11 -13.51 0.93
N GLY A 383 15.28 -12.87 0.94
CA GLY A 383 15.45 -11.52 0.43
C GLY A 383 15.21 -11.40 -1.06
N ALA A 384 15.56 -12.44 -1.83
CA ALA A 384 15.39 -12.48 -3.28
C ALA A 384 13.92 -12.30 -3.69
N SER A 385 12.97 -12.73 -2.84
CA SER A 385 11.53 -12.55 -3.07
C SER A 385 11.10 -11.08 -3.16
N PHE A 386 11.93 -10.12 -2.74
CA PHE A 386 11.63 -8.69 -2.72
C PHE A 386 12.45 -7.88 -3.73
N THR A 387 13.15 -8.56 -4.64
CA THR A 387 14.00 -7.93 -5.66
C THR A 387 13.34 -8.01 -7.02
N LYS A 388 13.83 -7.24 -8.01
CA LYS A 388 13.28 -7.26 -9.37
C LYS A 388 13.48 -8.57 -10.13
N ASP A 389 14.41 -9.41 -9.68
CA ASP A 389 14.73 -10.71 -10.27
C ASP A 389 14.94 -11.72 -9.14
N PRO A 390 13.89 -12.45 -8.73
CA PRO A 390 13.96 -13.39 -7.62
C PRO A 390 14.85 -14.61 -7.89
N THR A 391 15.38 -14.76 -9.11
CA THR A 391 16.36 -15.80 -9.45
C THR A 391 17.79 -15.42 -9.05
N LYS A 392 18.04 -14.14 -8.70
CA LYS A 392 19.35 -13.69 -8.25
C LYS A 392 19.53 -13.94 -6.75
N PRO A 393 20.75 -14.28 -6.32
CA PRO A 393 21.03 -14.55 -4.92
C PRO A 393 20.83 -13.29 -4.07
N SER A 394 20.33 -13.48 -2.85
CA SER A 394 20.19 -12.41 -1.86
C SER A 394 20.55 -12.92 -0.47
N ASN A 395 21.44 -12.19 0.20
CA ASN A 395 21.85 -12.49 1.57
C ASN A 395 20.85 -12.02 2.63
N ALA A 396 19.71 -11.44 2.23
CA ALA A 396 18.77 -10.83 3.17
C ALA A 396 17.59 -11.75 3.51
N ILE A 397 16.92 -11.49 4.63
CA ILE A 397 15.72 -12.17 5.11
C ILE A 397 14.76 -11.12 5.68
N ARG A 398 13.46 -11.26 5.43
CA ARG A 398 12.42 -10.48 6.11
C ARG A 398 11.73 -11.30 7.21
N ALA A 399 11.95 -10.92 8.46
CA ALA A 399 11.21 -11.41 9.61
C ALA A 399 9.95 -10.55 9.84
N CYS A 400 8.79 -11.19 10.06
CA CYS A 400 7.53 -10.51 10.37
C CYS A 400 7.17 -10.76 11.82
N PHE A 401 7.12 -9.70 12.64
CA PHE A 401 6.82 -9.80 14.07
C PHE A 401 5.35 -9.52 14.39
N SER A 402 4.45 -9.71 13.43
CA SER A 402 3.04 -9.31 13.60
C SER A 402 2.19 -10.29 14.41
N LYS A 403 2.42 -11.60 14.29
CA LYS A 403 1.52 -12.65 14.83
C LYS A 403 2.14 -13.51 15.94
N ALA A 404 3.39 -13.92 15.80
CA ALA A 404 4.04 -14.89 16.70
C ALA A 404 4.05 -14.41 18.17
N SER A 405 3.91 -15.30 19.15
CA SER A 405 4.11 -14.94 20.55
C SER A 405 5.57 -14.53 20.83
N TYR A 406 5.85 -13.94 22.00
CA TYR A 406 7.22 -13.56 22.37
C TYR A 406 8.13 -14.79 22.52
N GLU A 407 7.57 -15.89 23.01
CA GLU A 407 8.23 -17.20 23.12
C GLU A 407 8.54 -17.77 21.74
N GLU A 408 7.56 -17.73 20.82
CA GLU A 408 7.74 -18.16 19.44
C GLU A 408 8.80 -17.30 18.71
N MET A 409 8.83 -15.99 18.94
CA MET A 409 9.88 -15.11 18.40
C MET A 409 11.27 -15.50 18.92
N ASN A 410 11.41 -15.76 20.22
CA ASN A 410 12.69 -16.17 20.81
C ASN A 410 13.17 -17.48 20.19
N LEU A 411 12.28 -18.48 20.10
CA LEU A 411 12.58 -19.77 19.48
C LEU A 411 12.93 -19.63 18.00
N ALA A 412 12.25 -18.75 17.26
CA ALA A 412 12.55 -18.48 15.86
C ALA A 412 13.94 -17.86 15.66
N MET A 413 14.35 -16.91 16.53
CA MET A 413 15.69 -16.32 16.45
C MET A 413 16.78 -17.32 16.84
N GLU A 414 16.53 -18.18 17.82
CA GLU A 414 17.43 -19.28 18.21
C GLU A 414 17.65 -20.25 17.04
N ARG A 415 16.56 -20.70 16.40
CA ARG A 415 16.62 -21.59 15.22
C ARG A 415 17.31 -20.93 14.03
N LEU A 416 17.05 -19.65 13.79
CA LEU A 416 17.75 -18.90 12.74
C LEU A 416 19.26 -18.82 13.03
N ALA A 417 19.66 -18.61 14.29
CA ALA A 417 21.07 -18.60 14.67
C ALA A 417 21.76 -19.94 14.41
N TYR A 418 21.07 -21.05 14.74
CA TYR A 418 21.54 -22.40 14.43
C TYR A 418 21.72 -22.60 12.91
N LEU A 419 20.69 -22.28 12.11
CA LEU A 419 20.74 -22.40 10.65
C LEU A 419 21.91 -21.63 10.02
N ILE A 420 22.10 -20.37 10.43
CA ILE A 420 23.20 -19.55 9.91
C ILE A 420 24.56 -20.16 10.24
N ARG A 421 24.75 -20.64 11.47
CA ARG A 421 26.02 -21.27 11.88
C ARG A 421 26.30 -22.57 11.11
N THR A 422 25.27 -23.38 10.87
CA THR A 422 25.39 -24.60 10.06
C THR A 422 25.77 -24.26 8.62
N GLU A 423 25.12 -23.28 8.01
CA GLU A 423 25.43 -22.86 6.63
C GLU A 423 26.87 -22.35 6.49
N LEU A 424 27.34 -21.55 7.45
CA LEU A 424 28.72 -21.04 7.46
C LEU A 424 29.74 -22.18 7.60
N ALA A 425 29.44 -23.21 8.40
CA ALA A 425 30.31 -24.38 8.55
C ALA A 425 30.37 -25.23 7.27
N GLU A 426 29.25 -25.43 6.58
CA GLU A 426 29.18 -26.13 5.29
C GLU A 426 29.96 -25.38 4.20
N ASN A 427 29.77 -24.06 4.10
CA ASN A 427 30.48 -23.23 3.13
C ASN A 427 32.01 -23.24 3.34
N ASN A 428 32.47 -23.16 4.59
CA ASN A 428 33.90 -23.25 4.89
C ASN A 428 34.49 -24.63 4.56
N SER A 429 33.71 -25.70 4.79
CA SER A 429 34.13 -27.07 4.46
C SER A 429 34.27 -27.27 2.95
N LEU A 430 33.34 -26.72 2.16
CA LEU A 430 33.40 -26.75 0.69
C LEU A 430 34.54 -25.90 0.13
N GLN A 431 34.87 -24.76 0.74
CA GLN A 431 36.03 -23.95 0.32
C GLN A 431 37.34 -24.69 0.58
N ASN A 432 37.50 -25.33 1.74
CA ASN A 432 38.70 -26.09 2.09
C ASN A 432 38.90 -27.37 1.25
N LEU A 433 37.84 -27.91 0.65
CA LEU A 433 37.91 -29.06 -0.26
C LEU A 433 38.29 -28.68 -1.71
N ASN A 434 38.09 -27.40 -2.07
CA ASN A 434 38.37 -26.88 -3.42
C ASN A 434 39.66 -26.06 -3.51
N SER A 435 40.32 -25.82 -2.38
CA SER A 435 41.66 -25.24 -2.24
C SER A 435 42.70 -26.33 -2.01
#